data_AF-A0A1J5KLZ1-F1
#
_entry.id   AF-A0A1J5KLZ1-F1
#
_cell.length_a   1.000
_cell.length_b   1.000
_cell.length_c   1.000
_cell.angle_alpha   90.00
_cell.angle_beta   90.00
_cell.angle_gamma   90.00
#
_symmetry.space_group_name_H-M   'P 1'
#
loop_
_entity.id
_entity.type
_entity.pdbx_description
1 polymer ?
#
loop_
_entity_poly.entity_id
_entity_poly.type
_entity_poly.pdbx_seq_one_letter_code
_entity_poly.pdbx_strand_id
1 'polypeptide(L)'
;MKTTKHFITAIVLLIVAFGYSQNYAYVTADSGLTVRELPDIGASKLGKLMYNEAVEVVEKTDKKLVILDQGKKVEGEWVKIKMNGYQDLKGYVFNGFLSKNKMAKIINIKLTEADIHIKNLAIYNDDELQDLTTQNNLNIDIHLKNTPGKKTIEVKNNNYKSVKILQRYQNTIHILDKQTLCDLSEWKQFQSDWKPIKKINKTRFETLTYTDAESKQFVPFAIEDLKTIVAEKCGENWMKNIENISNTNQFPISVSTNQVFLKFVLTDFDDNVSEKTITFTVPKHKN
;
A
#
# COMPACT_ATOMS: atom_id res chain seq x y z
N MET A 1 8.34 -8.19 -60.38
CA MET A 1 7.59 -9.16 -59.53
C MET A 1 8.42 -9.83 -58.41
N LYS A 2 9.76 -9.69 -58.36
CA LYS A 2 10.59 -10.17 -57.23
C LYS A 2 10.64 -9.18 -56.05
N THR A 3 10.74 -7.89 -56.33
CA THR A 3 10.82 -6.81 -55.32
C THR A 3 9.56 -6.68 -54.46
N THR A 4 8.37 -6.86 -55.06
CA THR A 4 7.08 -6.83 -54.34
C THR A 4 6.94 -7.99 -53.35
N LYS A 5 7.49 -9.17 -53.66
CA LYS A 5 7.48 -10.32 -52.74
C LYS A 5 8.38 -10.07 -51.53
N HIS A 6 9.59 -9.53 -51.73
CA HIS A 6 10.48 -9.20 -50.62
C HIS A 6 9.93 -8.09 -49.71
N PHE A 7 9.19 -7.12 -50.27
CA PHE A 7 8.54 -6.07 -49.48
C PHE A 7 7.39 -6.62 -48.62
N ILE A 8 6.57 -7.53 -49.17
CA ILE A 8 5.51 -8.21 -48.41
C ILE A 8 6.11 -9.11 -47.32
N THR A 9 7.19 -9.86 -47.62
CA THR A 9 7.88 -10.69 -46.62
C THR A 9 8.46 -9.85 -45.49
N ALA A 10 9.03 -8.67 -45.78
CA ALA A 10 9.54 -7.76 -44.76
C ALA A 10 8.44 -7.19 -43.86
N ILE A 11 7.27 -6.83 -44.42
CA ILE A 11 6.12 -6.34 -43.66
C ILE A 11 5.55 -7.44 -42.75
N VAL A 12 5.44 -8.69 -43.25
CA VAL A 12 4.99 -9.83 -42.44
C VAL A 12 5.97 -10.13 -41.31
N LEU A 13 7.29 -10.08 -41.55
CA LEU A 13 8.32 -10.22 -40.51
C LEU A 13 8.24 -9.12 -39.45
N LEU A 14 7.95 -7.87 -39.84
CA LEU A 14 7.77 -6.76 -38.92
C LEU A 14 6.53 -6.97 -38.03
N ILE A 15 5.40 -7.41 -38.59
CA ILE A 15 4.15 -7.65 -37.84
C ILE A 15 4.30 -8.81 -36.84
N VAL A 16 5.05 -9.85 -37.19
CA VAL A 16 5.33 -10.98 -36.27
C VAL A 16 6.29 -10.58 -35.13
N ALA A 17 7.20 -9.63 -35.37
CA ALA A 17 8.13 -9.14 -34.35
C ALA A 17 7.46 -8.26 -33.27
N PHE A 18 6.39 -7.54 -33.60
CA PHE A 18 5.66 -6.69 -32.63
C PHE A 18 4.64 -7.44 -31.76
N GLY A 19 4.41 -8.74 -32.00
CA GLY A 19 3.38 -9.54 -31.32
C GLY A 19 3.76 -10.13 -29.96
N TYR A 20 5.03 -10.09 -29.56
CA TYR A 20 5.50 -10.70 -28.30
C TYR A 20 5.47 -9.70 -27.14
N SER A 21 4.28 -9.25 -26.74
CA SER A 21 4.13 -8.63 -25.42
C SER A 21 4.06 -9.75 -24.37
N GLN A 22 5.12 -9.90 -23.56
CA GLN A 22 5.12 -10.83 -22.44
C GLN A 22 4.12 -10.34 -21.39
N ASN A 23 3.04 -11.10 -21.19
CA ASN A 23 2.00 -10.77 -20.21
C ASN A 23 2.40 -11.29 -18.84
N TYR A 24 3.22 -10.52 -18.13
CA TYR A 24 3.53 -10.83 -16.73
C TYR A 24 2.36 -10.53 -15.80
N ALA A 25 2.23 -11.36 -14.78
CA ALA A 25 1.34 -11.16 -13.66
C ALA A 25 2.02 -11.56 -12.35
N TYR A 26 1.47 -11.09 -11.23
CA TYR A 26 2.01 -11.25 -9.89
C TYR A 26 0.97 -11.92 -9.00
N VAL A 27 1.41 -12.91 -8.22
CA VAL A 27 0.53 -13.71 -7.35
C VAL A 27 0.03 -12.89 -6.17
N THR A 28 -1.28 -12.74 -6.02
CA THR A 28 -1.91 -11.98 -4.92
C THR A 28 -2.37 -12.85 -3.74
N ALA A 29 -2.34 -14.18 -3.89
CA ALA A 29 -2.75 -15.11 -2.84
C ALA A 29 -1.76 -15.11 -1.66
N ASP A 30 -2.24 -14.75 -0.48
CA ASP A 30 -1.46 -14.68 0.77
C ASP A 30 -0.73 -15.98 1.12
N SER A 31 -1.44 -17.10 0.94
CA SER A 31 -0.90 -18.42 1.22
C SER A 31 -0.03 -18.94 0.08
N GLY A 32 0.15 -18.20 -1.01
CA GLY A 32 0.66 -18.69 -2.29
C GLY A 32 -0.41 -19.35 -3.16
N LEU A 33 -0.12 -19.47 -4.46
CA LEU A 33 -1.03 -19.95 -5.49
C LEU A 33 -0.57 -21.30 -6.04
N THR A 34 -1.41 -22.33 -5.92
CA THR A 34 -1.08 -23.67 -6.41
C THR A 34 -1.08 -23.74 -7.93
N VAL A 35 -0.02 -24.31 -8.51
CA VAL A 35 0.08 -24.65 -9.93
C VAL A 35 -0.41 -26.07 -10.13
N ARG A 36 -1.26 -26.28 -11.13
CA ARG A 36 -1.87 -27.59 -11.42
C ARG A 36 -1.59 -28.05 -12.83
N GLU A 37 -1.65 -29.36 -13.02
CA GLU A 37 -1.42 -30.01 -14.31
C GLU A 37 -2.53 -29.70 -15.33
N LEU A 38 -3.78 -29.58 -14.86
CA LEU A 38 -4.94 -29.23 -15.67
C LEU A 38 -5.68 -28.03 -15.04
N PRO A 39 -6.47 -27.29 -15.84
CA PRO A 39 -7.29 -26.16 -15.37
C PRO A 39 -8.52 -26.65 -14.59
N ASP A 40 -8.27 -27.32 -13.47
CA ASP A 40 -9.26 -27.99 -12.64
C ASP A 40 -8.79 -28.06 -11.17
N ILE A 41 -9.70 -27.86 -10.21
CA ILE A 41 -9.37 -27.84 -8.78
C ILE A 41 -9.01 -29.22 -8.20
N GLY A 42 -9.40 -30.30 -8.85
CA GLY A 42 -9.06 -31.68 -8.51
C GLY A 42 -7.76 -32.18 -9.14
N ALA A 43 -7.21 -31.46 -10.12
CA ALA A 43 -6.00 -31.90 -10.84
C ALA A 43 -4.75 -31.95 -9.96
N SER A 44 -3.79 -32.79 -10.34
CA SER A 44 -2.48 -32.93 -9.69
C SER A 44 -1.82 -31.57 -9.44
N LYS A 45 -1.26 -31.40 -8.24
CA LYS A 45 -0.50 -30.20 -7.88
C LYS A 45 0.93 -30.35 -8.38
N LEU A 46 1.37 -29.42 -9.22
CA LEU A 46 2.74 -29.40 -9.76
C LEU A 46 3.68 -28.57 -8.89
N GLY A 47 3.15 -27.59 -8.17
CA GLY A 47 3.94 -26.69 -7.35
C GLY A 47 3.10 -25.60 -6.73
N LYS A 48 3.78 -24.60 -6.18
CA LYS A 48 3.15 -23.49 -5.48
C LYS A 48 3.96 -22.22 -5.68
N LEU A 49 3.29 -21.20 -6.18
CA LEU A 49 3.84 -19.87 -6.34
C LEU A 49 3.70 -19.10 -5.04
N MET A 50 4.72 -18.35 -4.67
CA MET A 50 4.73 -17.51 -3.50
C MET A 50 4.03 -16.18 -3.78
N TYR A 51 3.61 -15.49 -2.71
CA TYR A 51 3.04 -14.16 -2.83
C TYR A 51 3.99 -13.20 -3.54
N ASN A 52 3.45 -12.38 -4.45
CA ASN A 52 4.16 -11.42 -5.29
C ASN A 52 5.17 -12.04 -6.28
N GLU A 53 5.18 -13.37 -6.43
CA GLU A 53 5.98 -14.05 -7.43
C GLU A 53 5.47 -13.71 -8.84
N ALA A 54 6.41 -13.40 -9.75
CA ALA A 54 6.11 -13.02 -11.12
C ALA A 54 5.98 -14.27 -12.00
N VAL A 55 4.92 -14.33 -12.80
CA VAL A 55 4.66 -15.41 -13.76
C VAL A 55 4.29 -14.84 -15.12
N GLU A 56 4.70 -15.54 -16.18
CA GLU A 56 4.28 -15.22 -17.54
C GLU A 56 2.97 -15.96 -17.83
N VAL A 57 1.90 -15.23 -18.18
CA VAL A 57 0.64 -15.83 -18.62
C VAL A 57 0.74 -16.12 -20.11
N VAL A 58 0.76 -17.40 -20.46
CA VAL A 58 0.99 -17.87 -21.84
C VAL A 58 -0.29 -18.29 -22.56
N GLU A 59 -1.36 -18.60 -21.82
CA GLU A 59 -2.64 -19.06 -22.40
C GLU A 59 -3.82 -18.73 -21.48
N LYS A 60 -4.96 -18.36 -22.06
CA LYS A 60 -6.26 -18.29 -21.37
C LYS A 60 -7.11 -19.47 -21.79
N THR A 61 -7.81 -20.08 -20.85
CA THR A 61 -8.52 -21.36 -21.10
C THR A 61 -10.04 -21.21 -21.18
N ASP A 62 -10.59 -20.00 -20.98
CA ASP A 62 -12.02 -19.67 -20.84
C ASP A 62 -12.79 -20.47 -19.75
N LYS A 63 -12.09 -21.35 -19.01
CA LYS A 63 -12.64 -22.14 -17.90
C LYS A 63 -12.78 -21.26 -16.67
N LYS A 64 -13.98 -20.70 -16.51
CA LYS A 64 -14.33 -19.86 -15.38
C LYS A 64 -14.40 -20.67 -14.09
N LEU A 65 -14.03 -20.01 -13.00
CA LEU A 65 -14.15 -20.54 -11.66
C LEU A 65 -14.56 -19.40 -10.72
N VAL A 66 -15.44 -19.74 -9.78
CA VAL A 66 -15.81 -18.86 -8.66
C VAL A 66 -15.45 -19.59 -7.39
N ILE A 67 -14.67 -18.94 -6.53
CA ILE A 67 -14.31 -19.47 -5.22
C ILE A 67 -14.79 -18.52 -4.14
N LEU A 68 -15.08 -19.07 -2.97
CA LEU A 68 -15.34 -18.28 -1.78
C LEU A 68 -14.03 -18.17 -1.00
N ASP A 69 -13.41 -17.00 -1.03
CA ASP A 69 -12.21 -16.70 -0.23
C ASP A 69 -12.60 -15.74 0.89
N GLN A 70 -12.50 -16.20 2.14
CA GLN A 70 -12.79 -15.40 3.35
C GLN A 70 -14.20 -14.77 3.32
N GLY A 71 -15.18 -15.51 2.82
CA GLY A 71 -16.57 -15.05 2.71
C GLY A 71 -16.83 -14.08 1.54
N LYS A 72 -15.81 -13.75 0.74
CA LYS A 72 -15.96 -12.97 -0.50
C LYS A 72 -15.89 -13.90 -1.70
N LYS A 73 -16.78 -13.66 -2.68
CA LYS A 73 -16.69 -14.33 -3.98
C LYS A 73 -15.50 -13.76 -4.75
N VAL A 74 -14.62 -14.62 -5.21
CA VAL A 74 -13.54 -14.30 -6.15
C VAL A 74 -13.82 -15.03 -7.44
N GLU A 75 -14.04 -14.28 -8.50
CA GLU A 75 -14.37 -14.79 -9.82
C GLU A 75 -13.17 -14.62 -10.76
N GLY A 76 -12.98 -15.58 -11.65
CA GLY A 76 -11.90 -15.56 -12.61
C GLY A 76 -11.95 -16.76 -13.54
N GLU A 77 -10.83 -17.06 -14.16
CA GLU A 77 -10.63 -18.18 -15.07
C GLU A 77 -9.28 -18.87 -14.80
N TRP A 78 -9.18 -20.11 -15.24
CA TRP A 78 -7.90 -20.79 -15.31
C TRP A 78 -7.06 -20.22 -16.45
N VAL A 79 -5.80 -19.95 -16.16
CA VAL A 79 -4.80 -19.52 -17.15
C VAL A 79 -3.59 -20.41 -17.04
N LYS A 80 -2.93 -20.64 -18.16
CA LYS A 80 -1.66 -21.35 -18.20
C LYS A 80 -0.54 -20.35 -17.98
N ILE A 81 0.38 -20.71 -17.10
CA ILE A 81 1.55 -19.91 -16.78
C ILE A 81 2.84 -20.64 -17.14
N LYS A 82 3.87 -19.83 -17.34
CA LYS A 82 5.26 -20.26 -17.45
C LYS A 82 6.09 -19.44 -16.48
N MET A 83 6.97 -20.11 -15.76
CA MET A 83 8.07 -19.46 -15.05
C MET A 83 9.37 -19.78 -15.77
N ASN A 84 10.19 -18.76 -15.96
CA ASN A 84 11.54 -18.90 -16.49
C ASN A 84 12.51 -18.82 -15.28
N GLY A 85 13.24 -19.89 -14.96
CA GLY A 85 14.08 -19.98 -13.76
C GLY A 85 14.74 -21.36 -13.54
N TYR A 86 15.24 -21.65 -12.33
CA TYR A 86 15.94 -22.92 -11.99
C TYR A 86 15.04 -24.16 -12.09
N GLN A 87 13.72 -23.99 -11.99
CA GLN A 87 12.74 -25.00 -12.35
C GLN A 87 11.82 -24.42 -13.41
N ASP A 88 11.91 -24.93 -14.63
CA ASP A 88 10.99 -24.60 -15.72
C ASP A 88 9.59 -25.15 -15.38
N LEU A 89 8.83 -24.39 -14.59
CA LEU A 89 7.48 -24.75 -14.17
C LEU A 89 6.46 -24.22 -15.18
N LYS A 90 5.66 -25.13 -15.73
CA LYS A 90 4.52 -24.83 -16.61
C LYS A 90 3.29 -25.56 -16.10
N GLY A 91 2.17 -24.86 -16.04
CA GLY A 91 0.90 -25.42 -15.57
C GLY A 91 -0.20 -24.39 -15.51
N TYR A 92 -1.30 -24.73 -14.87
CA TYR A 92 -2.49 -23.88 -14.77
C TYR A 92 -2.67 -23.32 -13.37
N VAL A 93 -3.08 -22.06 -13.30
CA VAL A 93 -3.42 -21.36 -12.06
C VAL A 93 -4.74 -20.59 -12.23
N PHE A 94 -5.41 -20.29 -11.13
CA PHE A 94 -6.61 -19.46 -11.13
C PHE A 94 -6.26 -17.97 -11.12
N ASN A 95 -6.64 -17.23 -12.17
CA ASN A 95 -6.22 -15.85 -12.35
C ASN A 95 -6.92 -14.84 -11.43
N GLY A 96 -7.97 -15.25 -10.70
CA GLY A 96 -8.58 -14.44 -9.64
C GLY A 96 -7.58 -14.04 -8.55
N PHE A 97 -6.44 -14.73 -8.46
CA PHE A 97 -5.31 -14.39 -7.58
C PHE A 97 -4.06 -13.91 -8.34
N LEU A 98 -4.24 -13.29 -9.50
CA LEU A 98 -3.16 -12.65 -10.26
C LEU A 98 -3.45 -11.15 -10.41
N SER A 99 -2.40 -10.34 -10.29
CA SER A 99 -2.41 -8.90 -10.54
C SER A 99 -1.46 -8.57 -11.68
N LYS A 100 -1.83 -7.62 -12.55
CA LYS A 100 -0.91 -7.09 -13.58
C LYS A 100 0.24 -6.28 -12.98
N ASN A 101 0.00 -5.68 -11.81
CA ASN A 101 0.96 -4.81 -11.13
C ASN A 101 1.65 -5.58 -10.01
N LYS A 102 2.97 -5.41 -9.92
CA LYS A 102 3.76 -5.89 -8.79
C LYS A 102 3.23 -5.25 -7.51
N MET A 103 3.07 -6.05 -6.46
CA MET A 103 2.67 -5.55 -5.16
C MET A 103 3.89 -5.06 -4.39
N ALA A 104 3.68 -4.12 -3.48
CA ALA A 104 4.70 -3.72 -2.53
C ALA A 104 5.09 -4.91 -1.63
N LYS A 105 6.34 -4.93 -1.16
CA LYS A 105 6.82 -5.94 -0.21
C LYS A 105 5.99 -5.88 1.09
N ILE A 106 6.05 -6.98 1.83
CA ILE A 106 5.46 -7.05 3.17
C ILE A 106 6.44 -6.38 4.12
N ILE A 107 5.97 -5.41 4.88
CA ILE A 107 6.74 -4.82 5.98
C ILE A 107 6.64 -5.78 7.16
N ASN A 108 7.78 -6.26 7.66
CA ASN A 108 7.85 -7.14 8.82
C ASN A 108 8.30 -6.32 10.02
N ILE A 109 7.52 -6.36 11.09
CA ILE A 109 7.76 -5.60 12.32
C ILE A 109 7.74 -6.55 13.50
N LYS A 110 8.84 -6.63 14.23
CA LYS A 110 8.98 -7.55 15.35
C LYS A 110 8.49 -6.91 16.65
N LEU A 111 7.60 -7.59 17.36
CA LEU A 111 7.25 -7.30 18.76
C LEU A 111 7.89 -8.37 19.66
N THR A 112 7.86 -8.16 20.98
CA THR A 112 8.42 -9.12 21.95
C THR A 112 7.82 -10.51 21.80
N GLU A 113 6.50 -10.59 21.69
CA GLU A 113 5.73 -11.86 21.69
C GLU A 113 4.83 -12.01 20.44
N ALA A 114 5.15 -11.31 19.34
CA ALA A 114 4.43 -11.42 18.07
C ALA A 114 5.24 -10.82 16.90
N ASP A 115 4.89 -11.22 15.68
CA ASP A 115 5.36 -10.59 14.44
C ASP A 115 4.19 -9.90 13.74
N ILE A 116 4.39 -8.65 13.31
CA ILE A 116 3.39 -7.85 12.58
C ILE A 116 3.81 -7.75 11.12
N HIS A 117 2.92 -8.20 10.24
CA HIS A 117 3.11 -8.15 8.80
C HIS A 117 2.12 -7.15 8.19
N ILE A 118 2.62 -6.05 7.63
CA ILE A 118 1.79 -5.06 6.91
C ILE A 118 1.96 -5.28 5.41
N LYS A 119 0.87 -5.63 4.74
CA LYS A 119 0.87 -5.96 3.31
C LYS A 119 0.56 -4.75 2.45
N ASN A 120 1.11 -4.74 1.24
CA ASN A 120 0.78 -3.76 0.19
C ASN A 120 1.07 -2.30 0.55
N LEU A 121 2.13 -2.07 1.34
CA LEU A 121 2.60 -0.73 1.68
C LEU A 121 4.07 -0.59 1.28
N ALA A 122 4.35 0.28 0.31
CA ALA A 122 5.72 0.56 -0.11
C ALA A 122 6.35 1.63 0.79
N ILE A 123 7.55 1.34 1.30
CA ILE A 123 8.32 2.20 2.21
C ILE A 123 9.75 2.33 1.71
N TYR A 124 10.44 3.42 2.06
CA TYR A 124 11.80 3.66 1.57
C TYR A 124 12.84 2.65 2.09
N ASN A 125 12.66 2.12 3.30
CA ASN A 125 13.58 1.17 3.93
C ASN A 125 12.96 -0.23 4.03
N ASP A 126 12.50 -0.80 2.90
CA ASP A 126 11.74 -2.06 2.88
C ASP A 126 12.59 -3.33 3.02
N ASP A 127 13.92 -3.20 3.06
CA ASP A 127 14.88 -4.29 3.27
C ASP A 127 15.26 -4.48 4.75
N GLU A 128 14.92 -3.53 5.63
CA GLU A 128 15.25 -3.58 7.06
C GLU A 128 14.12 -4.22 7.88
N LEU A 129 14.49 -5.15 8.77
CA LEU A 129 13.57 -5.61 9.80
C LEU A 129 13.29 -4.47 10.76
N GLN A 130 12.03 -4.11 10.89
CA GLN A 130 11.61 -3.08 11.83
C GLN A 130 11.43 -3.70 13.21
N ASP A 131 12.08 -3.16 14.24
CA ASP A 131 12.09 -3.77 15.57
C ASP A 131 11.40 -2.86 16.61
N LEU A 132 10.38 -3.39 17.29
CA LEU A 132 9.64 -2.75 18.38
C LEU A 132 9.76 -3.53 19.71
N THR A 133 10.71 -4.46 19.81
CA THR A 133 10.96 -5.27 21.03
C THR A 133 11.47 -4.41 22.18
N THR A 134 12.42 -3.51 21.91
CA THR A 134 13.09 -2.66 22.92
C THR A 134 12.57 -1.22 22.98
N GLN A 135 11.81 -0.79 21.97
CA GLN A 135 11.28 0.57 21.86
C GLN A 135 9.76 0.58 21.72
N ASN A 136 9.12 1.70 22.10
CA ASN A 136 7.67 1.82 22.07
C ASN A 136 7.13 2.52 20.83
N ASN A 137 8.02 3.16 20.05
CA ASN A 137 7.65 3.91 18.86
C ASN A 137 8.54 3.50 17.70
N LEU A 138 7.96 3.46 16.51
CA LEU A 138 8.66 3.23 15.26
C LEU A 138 8.15 4.22 14.22
N ASN A 139 9.06 4.88 13.51
CA ASN A 139 8.72 5.78 12.43
C ASN A 139 9.05 5.12 11.08
N ILE A 140 8.13 5.21 10.13
CA ILE A 140 8.25 4.60 8.80
C ILE A 140 7.90 5.64 7.75
N ASP A 141 8.83 5.92 6.85
CA ASP A 141 8.59 6.81 5.71
C ASP A 141 8.03 6.02 4.53
N ILE A 142 6.82 6.39 4.09
CA ILE A 142 6.16 5.69 2.97
C ILE A 142 6.59 6.29 1.63
N HIS A 143 6.66 5.46 0.59
CA HIS A 143 6.93 5.95 -0.76
C HIS A 143 5.83 6.88 -1.28
N LEU A 144 6.21 7.80 -2.17
CA LEU A 144 5.29 8.68 -2.90
C LEU A 144 4.10 7.90 -3.47
N LYS A 145 2.90 8.50 -3.46
CA LYS A 145 1.64 7.93 -3.97
C LYS A 145 1.17 6.64 -3.26
N ASN A 146 1.76 6.28 -2.12
CA ASN A 146 1.25 5.22 -1.27
C ASN A 146 0.45 5.83 -0.10
N THR A 147 -0.36 4.99 0.54
CA THR A 147 -1.14 5.37 1.72
C THR A 147 -1.11 4.21 2.72
N PRO A 148 -1.06 4.47 4.03
CA PRO A 148 -1.19 3.42 5.05
C PRO A 148 -2.65 2.99 5.25
N GLY A 149 -3.62 3.63 4.60
CA GLY A 149 -5.02 3.22 4.63
C GLY A 149 -5.35 2.01 3.75
N LYS A 150 -6.37 1.25 4.14
CA LYS A 150 -6.84 0.03 3.45
C LYS A 150 -5.75 -1.02 3.24
N LYS A 151 -4.92 -1.22 4.26
CA LYS A 151 -3.84 -2.22 4.31
C LYS A 151 -4.22 -3.36 5.22
N THR A 152 -3.75 -4.55 4.85
CA THR A 152 -3.92 -5.75 5.67
C THR A 152 -2.77 -5.86 6.65
N ILE A 153 -3.11 -5.95 7.93
CA ILE A 153 -2.18 -6.28 9.01
C ILE A 153 -2.43 -7.73 9.40
N GLU A 154 -1.38 -8.53 9.44
CA GLU A 154 -1.42 -9.91 9.92
C GLU A 154 -0.50 -10.04 11.14
N VAL A 155 -1.06 -10.49 12.26
CA VAL A 155 -0.34 -10.80 13.51
C VAL A 155 0.01 -12.29 13.48
N LYS A 156 1.30 -12.59 13.51
CA LYS A 156 1.85 -13.96 13.49
C LYS A 156 2.58 -14.25 14.80
N ASN A 157 2.79 -15.54 15.07
CA ASN A 157 3.54 -16.02 16.24
C ASN A 157 3.13 -15.34 17.55
N ASN A 158 1.82 -15.12 17.71
CA ASN A 158 1.27 -14.30 18.78
C ASN A 158 1.13 -15.07 20.09
N ASN A 159 1.88 -14.67 21.11
CA ASN A 159 1.73 -15.15 22.49
C ASN A 159 1.06 -14.11 23.42
N TYR A 160 0.50 -13.02 22.89
CA TYR A 160 -0.36 -12.13 23.68
C TYR A 160 -1.75 -12.73 23.87
N LYS A 161 -2.31 -12.57 25.08
CA LYS A 161 -3.71 -12.88 25.41
C LYS A 161 -4.67 -12.07 24.53
N SER A 162 -4.35 -10.80 24.27
CA SER A 162 -5.14 -9.92 23.40
C SER A 162 -4.26 -8.92 22.65
N VAL A 163 -4.63 -8.66 21.39
CA VAL A 163 -4.06 -7.62 20.54
C VAL A 163 -5.19 -6.73 20.03
N LYS A 164 -5.19 -5.47 20.46
CA LYS A 164 -6.10 -4.43 19.95
C LYS A 164 -5.29 -3.41 19.16
N ILE A 165 -5.78 -3.09 17.96
CA ILE A 165 -5.10 -2.15 17.07
C ILE A 165 -6.02 -0.94 16.83
N LEU A 166 -5.48 0.24 17.09
CA LEU A 166 -6.13 1.53 16.93
C LEU A 166 -5.40 2.33 15.86
N GLN A 167 -6.14 3.15 15.12
CA GLN A 167 -5.59 4.04 14.11
C GLN A 167 -6.08 5.46 14.34
N ARG A 168 -5.18 6.42 14.14
CA ARG A 168 -5.51 7.84 14.03
C ARG A 168 -4.67 8.48 12.94
N TYR A 169 -5.00 9.70 12.56
CA TYR A 169 -4.21 10.50 11.64
C TYR A 169 -3.92 11.88 12.23
N GLN A 170 -2.90 12.51 11.67
CA GLN A 170 -2.58 13.91 11.91
C GLN A 170 -2.57 14.65 10.59
N ASN A 171 -3.19 15.83 10.60
CA ASN A 171 -3.13 16.77 9.49
C ASN A 171 -2.29 17.97 9.88
N THR A 172 -1.53 18.47 8.91
CA THR A 172 -0.77 19.72 9.04
C THR A 172 -1.10 20.68 7.91
N ILE A 173 -0.86 21.95 8.18
CA ILE A 173 -1.02 23.04 7.24
C ILE A 173 0.30 23.30 6.51
N HIS A 174 0.20 23.71 5.26
CA HIS A 174 1.32 24.14 4.44
C HIS A 174 0.85 25.21 3.43
N ILE A 175 1.78 26.07 3.03
CA ILE A 175 1.52 27.08 2.00
C ILE A 175 2.06 26.57 0.67
N LEU A 176 1.23 26.57 -0.36
CA LEU A 176 1.61 26.13 -1.70
C LEU A 176 2.14 27.30 -2.54
N ASP A 177 3.16 27.02 -3.35
CA ASP A 177 3.55 27.86 -4.48
C ASP A 177 3.67 26.99 -5.75
N LYS A 178 3.81 27.61 -6.91
CA LYS A 178 3.90 26.96 -8.22
C LYS A 178 4.96 25.84 -8.23
N GLN A 179 6.07 26.00 -7.52
CA GLN A 179 7.20 25.06 -7.55
C GLN A 179 7.49 24.35 -6.23
N THR A 180 7.21 24.97 -5.08
CA THR A 180 7.59 24.46 -3.75
C THR A 180 6.41 24.50 -2.78
N LEU A 181 6.62 24.07 -1.54
CA LEU A 181 5.69 24.27 -0.44
C LEU A 181 6.47 24.80 0.77
N CYS A 182 5.82 25.64 1.59
CA CYS A 182 6.31 25.93 2.93
C CYS A 182 5.62 25.01 3.93
N ASP A 183 6.43 24.26 4.67
CA ASP A 183 5.98 23.31 5.69
C ASP A 183 5.76 24.01 7.04
N LEU A 184 4.53 23.96 7.55
CA LEU A 184 4.16 24.50 8.86
C LEU A 184 3.77 23.39 9.86
N SER A 185 4.29 22.18 9.70
CA SER A 185 3.96 21.03 10.56
C SER A 185 4.28 21.25 12.03
N GLU A 186 5.25 22.10 12.34
CA GLU A 186 5.67 22.42 13.72
C GLU A 186 4.80 23.49 14.39
N TRP A 187 3.86 24.13 13.68
CA TRP A 187 3.08 25.24 14.23
C TRP A 187 1.81 24.78 14.94
N LYS A 188 0.88 24.21 14.19
CA LYS A 188 -0.40 23.69 14.66
C LYS A 188 -0.68 22.39 13.93
N GLN A 189 -1.33 21.47 14.63
CA GLN A 189 -1.61 20.14 14.13
C GLN A 189 -3.04 19.77 14.54
N PHE A 190 -3.75 19.07 13.66
CA PHE A 190 -4.97 18.38 14.02
C PHE A 190 -4.67 16.90 14.21
N GLN A 191 -5.13 16.32 15.31
CA GLN A 191 -5.07 14.87 15.54
C GLN A 191 -6.48 14.32 15.66
N SER A 192 -6.78 13.28 14.90
CA SER A 192 -8.04 12.56 15.06
C SER A 192 -8.05 11.74 16.34
N ASP A 193 -9.25 11.38 16.79
CA ASP A 193 -9.41 10.36 17.82
C ASP A 193 -8.84 9.00 17.36
N TRP A 194 -8.45 8.18 18.33
CA TRP A 194 -8.07 6.80 18.10
C TRP A 194 -9.31 5.96 17.80
N LYS A 195 -9.36 5.37 16.60
CA LYS A 195 -10.45 4.49 16.17
C LYS A 195 -9.96 3.05 16.05
N PRO A 196 -10.70 2.04 16.53
CA PRO A 196 -10.32 0.64 16.32
C PRO A 196 -10.34 0.32 14.82
N ILE A 197 -9.31 -0.39 14.35
CA ILE A 197 -9.30 -0.85 12.95
C ILE A 197 -10.19 -2.08 12.78
N LYS A 198 -10.59 -2.35 11.55
CA LYS A 198 -11.53 -3.45 11.26
C LYS A 198 -10.85 -4.79 11.46
N LYS A 199 -11.37 -5.59 12.38
CA LYS A 199 -10.94 -6.99 12.57
C LYS A 199 -11.57 -7.86 11.48
N ILE A 200 -10.74 -8.50 10.65
CA ILE A 200 -11.20 -9.46 9.64
C ILE A 200 -11.40 -10.82 10.31
N ASN A 201 -10.42 -11.27 11.09
CA ASN A 201 -10.47 -12.51 11.87
C ASN A 201 -9.54 -12.40 13.09
N LYS A 202 -9.21 -13.54 13.74
CA LYS A 202 -8.36 -13.52 14.95
C LYS A 202 -6.97 -12.93 14.74
N THR A 203 -6.37 -13.11 13.56
CA THR A 203 -4.98 -12.70 13.27
C THR A 203 -4.87 -11.58 12.26
N ARG A 204 -5.97 -11.23 11.57
CA ARG A 204 -5.94 -10.24 10.48
C ARG A 204 -6.86 -9.05 10.72
N PHE A 205 -6.35 -7.89 10.32
CA PHE A 205 -7.00 -6.59 10.46
C PHE A 205 -6.84 -5.76 9.19
N GLU A 206 -7.75 -4.82 8.96
CA GLU A 206 -7.75 -3.89 7.83
C GLU A 206 -7.69 -2.45 8.36
N THR A 207 -6.67 -1.69 7.94
CA THR A 207 -6.51 -0.29 8.31
C THR A 207 -7.62 0.57 7.71
N LEU A 208 -7.98 1.65 8.42
CA LEU A 208 -9.03 2.57 8.02
C LEU A 208 -8.59 3.41 6.81
N THR A 209 -9.56 3.83 6.01
CA THR A 209 -9.39 4.85 4.97
C THR A 209 -9.80 6.22 5.49
N TYR A 210 -9.28 7.27 4.86
CA TYR A 210 -9.65 8.65 5.14
C TYR A 210 -10.32 9.25 3.92
N THR A 211 -11.38 10.01 4.15
CA THR A 211 -12.06 10.80 3.13
C THR A 211 -11.31 12.10 2.85
N ASP A 212 -11.58 12.73 1.70
CA ASP A 212 -11.01 14.04 1.38
C ASP A 212 -11.44 15.14 2.35
N ALA A 213 -12.59 14.98 3.01
CA ALA A 213 -13.04 15.89 4.06
C ALA A 213 -12.20 15.73 5.33
N GLU A 214 -11.95 14.48 5.75
CA GLU A 214 -11.12 14.17 6.92
C GLU A 214 -9.67 14.64 6.74
N SER A 215 -9.10 14.52 5.53
CA SER A 215 -7.71 14.96 5.25
C SER A 215 -7.53 16.48 5.25
N LYS A 216 -8.64 17.25 5.20
CA LYS A 216 -8.66 18.72 5.25
C LYS A 216 -9.07 19.28 6.61
N GLN A 217 -9.43 18.42 7.57
CA GLN A 217 -9.76 18.87 8.93
C GLN A 217 -8.54 19.49 9.60
N PHE A 218 -8.73 20.64 10.24
CA PHE A 218 -7.69 21.33 10.96
C PHE A 218 -8.25 22.09 12.16
N VAL A 219 -7.39 22.41 13.13
CA VAL A 219 -7.77 23.25 14.27
C VAL A 219 -8.10 24.67 13.78
N PRO A 220 -9.14 25.35 14.31
CA PRO A 220 -9.40 26.75 13.95
C PRO A 220 -8.21 27.67 14.26
N PHE A 221 -7.93 28.64 13.39
CA PHE A 221 -6.87 29.62 13.56
C PHE A 221 -7.22 30.97 12.95
N ALA A 222 -6.60 32.05 13.45
CA ALA A 222 -6.73 33.38 12.86
C ALA A 222 -5.75 33.55 11.69
N ILE A 223 -6.18 34.28 10.66
CA ILE A 223 -5.35 34.56 9.47
C ILE A 223 -4.09 35.35 9.84
N GLU A 224 -4.18 36.25 10.82
CA GLU A 224 -3.03 37.03 11.28
C GLU A 224 -1.98 36.13 11.96
N ASP A 225 -2.39 35.12 12.75
CA ASP A 225 -1.44 34.15 13.31
C ASP A 225 -0.73 33.35 12.20
N LEU A 226 -1.47 32.98 11.14
CA LEU A 226 -0.90 32.27 9.99
C LEU A 226 0.13 33.15 9.27
N LYS A 227 -0.17 34.43 9.09
CA LYS A 227 0.76 35.41 8.50
C LYS A 227 2.04 35.54 9.33
N THR A 228 1.93 35.67 10.64
CA THR A 228 3.09 35.73 11.54
C THR A 228 3.98 34.50 11.39
N ILE A 229 3.42 33.29 11.48
CA ILE A 229 4.24 32.08 11.40
C ILE A 229 4.84 31.86 10.01
N VAL A 230 4.15 32.28 8.94
CA VAL A 230 4.68 32.20 7.58
C VAL A 230 5.86 33.15 7.39
N ALA A 231 5.79 34.38 7.93
CA ALA A 231 6.91 35.30 7.92
C ALA A 231 8.12 34.72 8.67
N GLU A 232 7.89 34.14 9.87
CA GLU A 232 8.95 33.56 10.72
C GLU A 232 9.59 32.30 10.13
N LYS A 233 8.79 31.37 9.58
CA LYS A 233 9.26 30.05 9.13
C LYS A 233 9.62 29.99 7.66
N CYS A 234 8.87 30.69 6.81
CA CYS A 234 9.00 30.61 5.36
C CYS A 234 9.76 31.83 4.79
N GLY A 235 9.67 32.97 5.46
CA GLY A 235 10.27 34.25 5.03
C GLY A 235 9.33 35.12 4.20
N GLU A 236 9.73 36.38 3.99
CA GLU A 236 8.89 37.44 3.38
C GLU A 236 8.40 37.13 1.96
N ASN A 237 9.12 36.32 1.19
CA ASN A 237 8.67 35.95 -0.15
C ASN A 237 7.36 35.14 -0.11
N TRP A 238 7.16 34.32 0.91
CA TRP A 238 5.92 33.57 1.10
C TRP A 238 4.77 34.46 1.59
N MET A 239 5.07 35.56 2.27
CA MET A 239 4.06 36.53 2.70
C MET A 239 3.30 37.14 1.52
N LYS A 240 3.99 37.40 0.40
CA LYS A 240 3.35 37.90 -0.84
C LYS A 240 2.27 36.95 -1.36
N ASN A 241 2.44 35.65 -1.16
CA ASN A 241 1.48 34.64 -1.61
C ASN A 241 0.21 34.60 -0.75
N ILE A 242 0.29 35.11 0.48
CA ILE A 242 -0.82 35.09 1.46
C ILE A 242 -1.28 36.48 1.88
N GLU A 243 -0.82 37.56 1.25
CA GLU A 243 -1.16 38.93 1.64
C GLU A 243 -2.68 39.19 1.57
N ASN A 244 -3.31 38.67 0.52
CA ASN A 244 -4.72 38.90 0.19
C ASN A 244 -5.66 37.76 0.61
N ILE A 245 -5.21 36.82 1.46
CA ILE A 245 -6.12 35.78 1.97
C ILE A 245 -7.06 36.39 3.01
N SER A 246 -8.33 36.04 2.92
CA SER A 246 -9.37 36.50 3.84
C SER A 246 -10.03 35.36 4.62
N ASN A 247 -9.80 34.12 4.20
CA ASN A 247 -10.38 32.93 4.81
C ASN A 247 -9.38 31.76 4.83
N THR A 248 -9.61 30.82 5.76
CA THR A 248 -8.69 29.72 6.05
C THR A 248 -8.73 28.58 5.04
N ASN A 249 -9.71 28.58 4.13
CA ASN A 249 -9.89 27.57 3.09
C ASN A 249 -9.49 28.09 1.70
N GLN A 250 -8.82 29.23 1.64
CA GLN A 250 -8.40 29.89 0.40
C GLN A 250 -7.03 29.37 -0.04
N PHE A 251 -6.85 29.15 -1.34
CA PHE A 251 -5.50 29.01 -1.91
C PHE A 251 -4.65 30.27 -1.59
N PRO A 252 -3.37 30.15 -1.19
CA PRO A 252 -2.51 28.95 -1.23
C PRO A 252 -2.49 28.06 0.03
N ILE A 253 -3.42 28.25 0.96
CA ILE A 253 -3.50 27.43 2.18
C ILE A 253 -3.93 26.01 1.81
N SER A 254 -3.16 25.03 2.29
CA SER A 254 -3.48 23.63 2.08
C SER A 254 -3.29 22.85 3.38
N VAL A 255 -4.26 21.99 3.67
CA VAL A 255 -4.22 21.06 4.79
C VAL A 255 -4.20 19.66 4.21
N SER A 256 -3.30 18.83 4.72
CA SER A 256 -3.24 17.42 4.32
C SER A 256 -2.78 16.54 5.47
N THR A 257 -3.09 15.25 5.37
CA THR A 257 -2.57 14.23 6.28
C THR A 257 -1.08 14.08 6.09
N ASN A 258 -0.30 14.35 7.13
CA ASN A 258 1.16 14.20 7.12
C ASN A 258 1.61 12.95 7.88
N GLN A 259 0.82 12.48 8.84
CA GLN A 259 1.13 11.29 9.62
C GLN A 259 -0.10 10.42 9.86
N VAL A 260 0.11 9.12 9.88
CA VAL A 260 -0.88 8.12 10.28
C VAL A 260 -0.26 7.22 11.33
N PHE A 261 -1.02 6.92 12.38
CA PHE A 261 -0.51 6.18 13.52
C PHE A 261 -1.29 4.88 13.67
N LEU A 262 -0.58 3.80 13.95
CA LEU A 262 -1.14 2.55 14.45
C LEU A 262 -0.65 2.31 15.87
N LYS A 263 -1.58 2.25 16.82
CA LYS A 263 -1.29 1.86 18.21
C LYS A 263 -1.73 0.42 18.43
N PHE A 264 -0.80 -0.38 18.91
CA PHE A 264 -1.01 -1.74 19.37
C PHE A 264 -1.12 -1.70 20.88
N VAL A 265 -2.29 -2.06 21.40
CA VAL A 265 -2.52 -2.30 22.82
C VAL A 265 -2.47 -3.81 23.03
N LEU A 266 -1.42 -4.25 23.71
CA LEU A 266 -1.02 -5.64 23.85
C LEU A 266 -1.24 -6.06 25.31
N THR A 267 -1.98 -7.14 25.53
CA THR A 267 -2.24 -7.69 26.87
C THR A 267 -1.64 -9.09 26.95
N ASP A 268 -0.81 -9.33 27.94
CA ASP A 268 -0.23 -10.66 28.21
C ASP A 268 -1.19 -11.55 29.03
N PHE A 269 -0.75 -12.77 29.37
CA PHE A 269 -1.56 -13.71 30.14
C PHE A 269 -1.66 -13.39 31.63
N ASP A 270 -0.80 -12.50 32.13
CA ASP A 270 -0.80 -11.97 33.50
C ASP A 270 -1.61 -10.66 33.60
N ASP A 271 -2.32 -10.28 32.53
CA ASP A 271 -3.12 -9.06 32.39
C ASP A 271 -2.32 -7.74 32.41
N ASN A 272 -1.00 -7.78 32.21
CA ASN A 272 -0.21 -6.57 31.99
C ASN A 272 -0.48 -6.01 30.59
N VAL A 273 -0.60 -4.68 30.50
CA VAL A 273 -0.85 -3.96 29.26
C VAL A 273 0.38 -3.18 28.83
N SER A 274 0.79 -3.35 27.58
CA SER A 274 1.81 -2.53 26.93
C SER A 274 1.29 -1.88 25.66
N GLU A 275 1.83 -0.71 25.32
CA GLU A 275 1.49 0.03 24.10
C GLU A 275 2.70 0.18 23.19
N LYS A 276 2.51 -0.09 21.90
CA LYS A 276 3.48 0.15 20.84
C LYS A 276 2.85 0.99 19.74
N THR A 277 3.55 1.98 19.21
CA THR A 277 3.03 2.86 18.16
C THR A 277 3.91 2.82 16.93
N ILE A 278 3.31 2.66 15.76
CA ILE A 278 3.95 2.86 14.47
C ILE A 278 3.42 4.16 13.89
N THR A 279 4.32 5.06 13.51
CA THR A 279 4.02 6.33 12.84
C THR A 279 4.46 6.23 11.38
N PHE A 280 3.51 6.35 10.47
CA PHE A 280 3.78 6.46 9.04
C PHE A 280 3.86 7.94 8.66
N THR A 281 5.01 8.38 8.15
CA THR A 281 5.17 9.72 7.56
C THR A 281 4.66 9.67 6.12
N VAL A 282 3.59 10.40 5.83
CA VAL A 282 2.99 10.50 4.50
C VAL A 282 3.66 11.64 3.74
N PRO A 283 4.28 11.39 2.57
CA PRO A 283 4.88 12.43 1.76
C PRO A 283 3.84 13.48 1.36
N LYS A 284 4.23 14.75 1.48
CA LYS A 284 3.41 15.85 1.01
C LYS A 284 3.46 15.89 -0.52
N HIS A 285 2.29 16.03 -1.12
CA HIS A 285 2.15 16.13 -2.56
C HIS A 285 1.50 17.46 -2.94
N LYS A 286 1.85 17.97 -4.12
CA LYS A 286 0.99 18.91 -4.83
C LYS A 286 -0.22 18.12 -5.35
N ASN A 287 -1.41 18.64 -5.14
CA ASN A 287 -2.60 18.19 -5.86
C ASN A 287 -2.45 18.51 -7.36
#